data_AF-A2FXR7-F1
#
_entry.id   AF-A2FXR7-F1
#
_cell.length_a   1.000
_cell.length_b   1.000
_cell.length_c   1.000
_cell.angle_alpha   90.00
_cell.angle_beta   90.00
_cell.angle_gamma   90.00
#
_symmetry.space_group_name_H-M   'P 1'
#
loop_
_entity.id
_entity.type
_entity.pdbx_description
1 polymer ?
#
loop_
_entity_poly.entity_id
_entity_poly.type
_entity_poly.pdbx_seq_one_letter_code
_entity_poly.pdbx_strand_id
1 'polypeptide(L)'
;MTSAKDAQLNVLKEKLEKVQAEINELAERFQAIPRGLSDEEIGERLLEAFLNDTPFDRFQFGRQPVKLAMINAAFNTGDLEIVSTCFGFVEQSMTPSAFYRMIDGNERYMNIYNMLHKSNNMYIRRDRTFYRPENLDQLRKMAEAIPKGILKYVLNDTIDVISGQTPEIKFEEVDVKWGDFRDACLRQSYFEINPKTLCSKNGFFSKKWKSAIDPYQGARMAMHWKCPPQVIQGFISQISDNKQKAFFNK
;
A
#
# COMPACT_ATOMS: atom_id res chain seq x y z
N MET A 1 -44.47 -53.77 -8.59
CA MET A 1 -43.60 -53.42 -9.73
C MET A 1 -43.77 -51.93 -9.98
N THR A 2 -42.84 -51.11 -9.49
CA THR A 2 -42.79 -49.68 -9.84
C THR A 2 -42.62 -49.61 -11.36
N SER A 3 -43.49 -48.86 -12.04
CA SER A 3 -43.48 -48.85 -13.50
C SER A 3 -42.15 -48.26 -13.98
N ALA A 4 -41.65 -48.68 -15.14
CA ALA A 4 -40.41 -48.10 -15.69
C ALA A 4 -40.47 -46.56 -15.81
N LYS A 5 -41.69 -45.99 -15.89
CA LYS A 5 -41.92 -44.55 -15.86
C LYS A 5 -41.72 -43.93 -14.46
N ASP A 6 -42.04 -44.67 -13.40
CA ASP A 6 -41.85 -44.20 -12.01
C ASP A 6 -40.35 -44.17 -11.66
N ALA A 7 -39.60 -45.17 -12.14
CA ALA A 7 -38.15 -45.18 -12.02
C ALA A 7 -37.50 -44.03 -12.81
N GLN A 8 -37.95 -43.76 -14.03
CA GLN A 8 -37.48 -42.62 -14.82
C GLN A 8 -37.84 -41.27 -14.18
N LEU A 9 -39.03 -41.15 -13.59
CA LEU A 9 -39.47 -39.94 -12.90
C LEU A 9 -38.60 -39.65 -11.67
N ASN A 10 -38.23 -40.68 -10.90
CA ASN A 10 -37.35 -40.52 -9.74
C ASN A 10 -35.94 -40.08 -10.15
N VAL A 11 -35.38 -40.66 -11.21
CA VAL A 11 -34.07 -40.23 -11.76
C VAL A 11 -34.13 -38.78 -12.26
N LEU A 12 -35.24 -38.35 -12.87
CA LEU A 12 -35.42 -36.96 -13.29
C LEU A 12 -35.53 -35.99 -12.10
N LYS A 13 -36.19 -36.38 -11.02
CA LYS A 13 -36.28 -35.59 -9.79
C LYS A 13 -34.92 -35.42 -9.12
N GLU A 14 -34.14 -36.49 -8.98
CA GLU A 14 -32.78 -36.42 -8.43
C GLU A 14 -31.87 -35.53 -9.28
N LYS A 15 -31.98 -35.60 -10.62
CA LYS A 15 -31.25 -34.71 -11.51
C LYS A 15 -31.68 -33.25 -11.36
N LEU A 16 -32.98 -32.98 -11.21
CA LEU A 16 -33.49 -31.62 -10.98
C LEU A 16 -33.01 -31.06 -9.64
N GLU A 17 -33.05 -31.84 -8.57
CA GLU A 17 -32.55 -31.42 -7.26
C GLU A 17 -31.05 -31.13 -7.29
N LYS A 18 -30.28 -31.96 -7.98
CA LYS A 18 -28.84 -31.73 -8.17
C LYS A 18 -28.56 -30.44 -8.96
N VAL A 19 -29.26 -30.23 -10.07
CA VAL A 19 -29.13 -29.00 -10.87
C VAL A 19 -29.56 -27.77 -10.07
N GLN A 20 -30.62 -27.87 -9.27
CA GLN A 20 -31.06 -26.77 -8.42
C GLN A 20 -30.01 -26.43 -7.35
N ALA A 21 -29.37 -27.42 -6.75
CA ALA A 21 -28.28 -27.22 -5.80
C ALA A 21 -27.07 -26.54 -6.48
N GLU A 22 -26.69 -26.99 -7.67
CA GLU A 22 -25.62 -26.37 -8.46
C GLU A 22 -25.95 -24.91 -8.85
N ILE A 23 -27.21 -24.63 -9.21
CA ILE A 23 -27.68 -23.26 -9.49
C ILE A 23 -27.61 -22.39 -8.23
N ASN A 24 -28.03 -22.90 -7.07
CA ASN A 24 -27.99 -22.13 -5.83
C ASN A 24 -26.54 -21.84 -5.41
N GLU A 25 -25.64 -22.81 -5.52
CA GLU A 25 -24.21 -22.60 -5.26
C GLU A 25 -23.59 -21.58 -6.23
N LEU A 26 -23.96 -21.63 -7.52
CA LEU A 26 -23.53 -20.64 -8.50
C LEU A 26 -24.16 -19.26 -8.23
N ALA A 27 -25.41 -19.20 -7.80
CA ALA A 27 -26.10 -17.97 -7.46
C ALA A 27 -25.49 -17.31 -6.22
N GLU A 28 -25.06 -18.06 -5.22
CA GLU A 28 -24.31 -17.53 -4.06
C GLU A 28 -22.96 -16.92 -4.47
N ARG A 29 -22.32 -17.47 -5.51
CA ARG A 29 -21.10 -16.88 -6.10
C ARG A 29 -21.37 -15.60 -6.89
N PHE A 30 -22.61 -15.40 -7.33
CA PHE A 30 -23.08 -14.17 -7.94
C PHE A 30 -23.89 -13.37 -6.90
N GLN A 31 -23.21 -12.67 -5.99
CA GLN A 31 -23.90 -11.66 -5.17
C GLN A 31 -24.52 -10.61 -6.10
N ALA A 32 -25.79 -10.82 -6.45
CA ALA A 32 -26.54 -9.94 -7.31
C ALA A 32 -26.76 -8.63 -6.54
N ILE A 33 -26.11 -7.57 -6.99
CA ILE A 33 -26.38 -6.23 -6.48
C ILE A 33 -27.86 -5.92 -6.78
N PRO A 34 -28.66 -5.44 -5.81
CA PRO A 34 -30.07 -5.15 -6.01
C PRO A 34 -30.29 -4.28 -7.25
N ARG A 35 -31.26 -4.65 -8.09
CA ARG A 35 -31.61 -3.87 -9.28
C ARG A 35 -32.16 -2.50 -8.84
N GLY A 36 -31.71 -1.43 -9.50
CA GLY A 36 -32.21 -0.07 -9.27
C GLY A 36 -31.36 0.81 -8.35
N LEU A 37 -30.19 0.32 -7.91
CA LEU A 37 -29.21 1.18 -7.23
C LEU A 37 -28.53 2.13 -8.21
N SER A 38 -28.21 3.34 -7.72
CA SER A 38 -27.35 4.31 -8.40
C SER A 38 -25.90 3.81 -8.52
N ASP A 39 -25.14 4.36 -9.47
CA ASP A 39 -23.73 3.97 -9.64
C ASP A 39 -22.91 4.26 -8.36
N GLU A 40 -23.26 5.30 -7.61
CA GLU A 40 -22.72 5.65 -6.30
C GLU A 40 -22.94 4.56 -5.24
N GLU A 41 -24.19 4.14 -5.05
CA GLU A 41 -24.55 3.08 -4.09
C GLU A 41 -23.92 1.74 -4.46
N ILE A 42 -23.79 1.46 -5.76
CA ILE A 42 -23.08 0.28 -6.26
C ILE A 42 -21.59 0.39 -5.89
N GLY A 43 -20.97 1.55 -6.11
CA GLY A 43 -19.57 1.81 -5.75
C GLY A 43 -19.27 1.63 -4.26
N GLU A 44 -20.16 2.11 -3.38
CA GLU A 44 -20.03 1.93 -1.93
C GLU A 44 -20.10 0.46 -1.52
N ARG A 45 -21.08 -0.29 -2.05
CA ARG A 45 -21.20 -1.74 -1.79
C ARG A 45 -20.01 -2.53 -2.31
N LEU A 46 -19.46 -2.14 -3.45
CA LEU A 46 -18.25 -2.76 -3.99
C LEU A 46 -17.04 -2.50 -3.11
N LEU A 47 -16.89 -1.29 -2.56
CA LEU A 47 -15.85 -1.00 -1.59
C LEU A 47 -16.03 -1.81 -0.31
N GLU A 48 -17.25 -1.90 0.22
CA GLU A 48 -17.55 -2.71 1.40
C GLU A 48 -17.21 -4.20 1.17
N ALA A 49 -17.58 -4.75 0.01
CA ALA A 49 -17.25 -6.12 -0.34
C ALA A 49 -15.74 -6.33 -0.47
N PHE A 50 -15.04 -5.37 -1.10
CA PHE A 50 -13.59 -5.37 -1.23
C PHE A 50 -12.88 -5.36 0.13
N LEU A 51 -13.33 -4.53 1.08
CA LEU A 51 -12.72 -4.43 2.42
C LEU A 51 -12.97 -5.67 3.28
N ASN A 52 -14.10 -6.34 3.09
CA ASN A 52 -14.50 -7.52 3.85
C ASN A 52 -14.10 -8.85 3.18
N ASP A 53 -13.37 -8.80 2.06
CA ASP A 53 -12.99 -9.97 1.25
C ASP A 53 -14.19 -10.85 0.85
N THR A 54 -15.32 -10.20 0.50
CA THR A 54 -16.54 -10.91 0.06
C THR A 54 -16.68 -10.89 -1.46
N PRO A 55 -17.30 -11.93 -2.07
CA PRO A 55 -17.55 -11.96 -3.50
C PRO A 55 -18.42 -10.76 -3.93
N PHE A 56 -18.08 -10.13 -5.05
CA PHE A 56 -18.85 -9.01 -5.61
C PHE A 56 -19.15 -9.20 -7.10
N ASP A 57 -20.13 -8.45 -7.62
CA ASP A 57 -20.55 -8.51 -9.01
C ASP A 57 -19.49 -7.90 -9.97
N ARG A 58 -18.76 -8.79 -10.64
CA ARG A 58 -17.71 -8.42 -11.60
C ARG A 58 -18.23 -7.71 -12.84
N PHE A 59 -19.49 -7.94 -13.23
CA PHE A 59 -20.08 -7.27 -14.40
C PHE A 59 -20.41 -5.82 -14.08
N GLN A 60 -20.94 -5.56 -12.88
CA GLN A 60 -21.15 -4.19 -12.42
C GLN A 60 -19.83 -3.45 -12.23
N PHE A 61 -18.84 -4.10 -11.62
CA PHE A 61 -17.50 -3.53 -11.48
C PHE A 61 -16.85 -3.21 -12.84
N GLY A 62 -17.18 -3.94 -13.91
CA GLY A 62 -16.68 -3.66 -15.26
C GLY A 62 -17.06 -2.27 -15.79
N ARG A 63 -18.11 -1.64 -15.25
CA ARG A 63 -18.59 -0.32 -15.69
C ARG A 63 -17.70 0.79 -15.16
N GLN A 64 -17.16 1.62 -16.06
CA GLN A 64 -16.28 2.75 -15.68
C GLN A 64 -16.90 3.72 -14.66
N PRO A 65 -18.19 4.12 -14.75
CA PRO A 65 -18.81 4.97 -13.73
C PRO A 65 -18.82 4.34 -12.33
N VAL A 66 -19.03 3.02 -12.25
CA VAL A 66 -19.05 2.27 -10.99
C VAL A 66 -17.65 2.18 -10.37
N LYS A 67 -16.60 2.04 -11.20
CA LYS A 67 -15.20 2.09 -10.72
C LYS A 67 -14.84 3.47 -10.13
N LEU A 68 -15.32 4.54 -10.76
CA LEU A 68 -15.17 5.91 -10.24
C LEU A 68 -15.96 6.10 -8.94
N ALA A 69 -17.18 5.59 -8.86
CA ALA A 69 -17.99 5.59 -7.65
C ALA A 69 -17.31 4.84 -6.50
N MET A 70 -16.70 3.69 -6.77
CA MET A 70 -15.91 2.94 -5.77
C MET A 70 -14.69 3.75 -5.29
N ILE A 71 -13.97 4.42 -6.19
CA ILE A 71 -12.87 5.33 -5.82
C ILE A 71 -13.39 6.49 -4.95
N ASN A 72 -14.54 7.08 -5.30
CA ASN A 72 -15.18 8.12 -4.50
C ASN A 72 -15.55 7.64 -3.11
N ALA A 73 -16.15 6.46 -3.00
CA ALA A 73 -16.45 5.84 -1.71
C ALA A 73 -15.16 5.66 -0.89
N ALA A 74 -14.05 5.25 -1.52
CA ALA A 74 -12.76 5.12 -0.84
C ALA A 74 -12.26 6.48 -0.32
N PHE A 75 -12.39 7.54 -1.12
CA PHE A 75 -12.06 8.90 -0.67
C PHE A 75 -12.92 9.38 0.50
N ASN A 76 -14.18 8.98 0.57
CA ASN A 76 -15.10 9.35 1.65
C ASN A 76 -14.74 8.68 2.98
N THR A 77 -13.98 7.58 2.97
CA THR A 77 -13.46 6.95 4.21
C THR A 77 -12.45 7.83 4.94
N GLY A 78 -11.74 8.71 4.21
CA GLY A 78 -10.62 9.50 4.74
C GLY A 78 -9.34 8.69 5.03
N ASP A 79 -9.30 7.41 4.64
CA ASP A 79 -8.18 6.51 4.85
C ASP A 79 -7.36 6.34 3.56
N LEU A 80 -6.08 6.73 3.59
CA LEU A 80 -5.20 6.66 2.43
C LEU A 80 -4.78 5.23 2.07
N GLU A 81 -4.77 4.30 3.02
CA GLU A 81 -4.47 2.90 2.73
C GLU A 81 -5.62 2.29 1.92
N ILE A 82 -6.86 2.59 2.31
CA ILE A 82 -8.06 2.18 1.55
C ILE A 82 -8.05 2.82 0.16
N VAL A 83 -7.75 4.11 0.06
CA VAL A 83 -7.65 4.82 -1.23
C VAL A 83 -6.55 4.24 -2.11
N SER A 84 -5.35 3.98 -1.57
CA SER A 84 -4.22 3.41 -2.31
C SER A 84 -4.54 2.01 -2.81
N THR A 85 -5.13 1.18 -1.95
CA THR A 85 -5.47 -0.21 -2.30
C THR A 85 -6.61 -0.23 -3.32
N CYS A 86 -7.59 0.65 -3.20
CA CYS A 86 -8.67 0.82 -4.19
C CYS A 86 -8.11 1.26 -5.55
N PHE A 87 -7.17 2.21 -5.59
CA PHE A 87 -6.51 2.62 -6.83
C PHE A 87 -5.78 1.43 -7.48
N GLY A 88 -4.97 0.68 -6.71
CA GLY A 88 -4.27 -0.49 -7.22
C GLY A 88 -5.21 -1.57 -7.74
N PHE A 89 -6.31 -1.83 -7.04
CA PHE A 89 -7.33 -2.78 -7.47
C PHE A 89 -7.99 -2.39 -8.79
N VAL A 90 -8.36 -1.11 -8.91
CA VAL A 90 -8.97 -0.57 -10.13
C VAL A 90 -7.98 -0.53 -11.28
N GLU A 91 -6.73 -0.13 -11.04
CA GLU A 91 -5.65 -0.10 -12.05
C GLU A 91 -5.40 -1.50 -12.63
N GLN A 92 -5.30 -2.53 -11.77
CA GLN A 92 -5.10 -3.92 -12.20
C GLN A 92 -6.26 -4.48 -13.03
N SER A 93 -7.45 -3.88 -12.94
CA SER A 93 -8.65 -4.34 -13.64
C SER A 93 -8.84 -3.76 -15.04
N MET A 94 -7.92 -2.93 -15.53
CA MET A 94 -8.01 -2.28 -16.84
C MET A 94 -6.64 -1.99 -17.45
N THR A 95 -6.62 -1.50 -18.69
CA THR A 95 -5.35 -1.07 -19.31
C THR A 95 -4.85 0.22 -18.65
N PRO A 96 -3.53 0.43 -18.52
CA PRO A 96 -2.98 1.67 -17.94
C PRO A 96 -3.55 2.92 -18.60
N SER A 97 -3.64 2.95 -19.93
CA SER A 97 -4.19 4.11 -20.68
C SER A 97 -5.67 4.37 -20.40
N ALA A 98 -6.47 3.35 -20.08
CA ALA A 98 -7.86 3.54 -19.66
C ALA A 98 -7.94 4.05 -18.23
N PHE A 99 -7.09 3.54 -17.35
CA PHE A 99 -7.00 3.98 -15.95
C PHE A 99 -6.61 5.46 -15.86
N TYR A 100 -5.50 5.85 -16.48
CA TYR A 100 -5.05 7.24 -16.48
C TYR A 100 -6.12 8.17 -17.04
N ARG A 101 -6.75 7.85 -18.18
CA ARG A 101 -7.85 8.66 -18.73
C ARG A 101 -9.05 8.79 -17.79
N MET A 102 -9.33 7.75 -17.01
CA MET A 102 -10.44 7.76 -16.06
C MET A 102 -10.16 8.67 -14.86
N ILE A 103 -8.94 8.68 -14.33
CA ILE A 103 -8.58 9.53 -13.19
C ILE A 103 -8.16 10.94 -13.59
N ASP A 104 -7.68 11.15 -14.82
CA ASP A 104 -7.26 12.46 -15.38
C ASP A 104 -8.41 13.48 -15.43
N GLY A 105 -9.65 13.00 -15.54
CA GLY A 105 -10.86 13.85 -15.46
C GLY A 105 -11.10 14.47 -14.08
N ASN A 106 -10.31 14.14 -13.06
CA ASN A 106 -10.45 14.68 -11.71
C ASN A 106 -9.07 14.97 -11.08
N GLU A 107 -8.73 16.26 -10.97
CA GLU A 107 -7.44 16.73 -10.40
C GLU A 107 -7.17 16.15 -9.01
N ARG A 108 -8.20 15.95 -8.18
CA ARG A 108 -8.05 15.37 -6.84
C ARG A 108 -7.54 13.93 -6.91
N TYR A 109 -8.07 13.13 -7.83
CA TYR A 109 -7.61 11.74 -8.00
C TYR A 109 -6.19 11.69 -8.52
N MET A 110 -5.88 12.48 -9.55
CA MET A 110 -4.54 12.52 -10.11
C MET A 110 -3.50 12.92 -9.08
N ASN A 111 -3.78 13.95 -8.26
CA ASN A 111 -2.86 14.41 -7.23
C ASN A 111 -2.59 13.32 -6.18
N ILE A 112 -3.63 12.64 -5.71
CA ILE A 112 -3.52 11.62 -4.66
C ILE A 112 -2.94 10.32 -5.21
N TYR A 113 -3.37 9.87 -6.38
CA TYR A 113 -2.80 8.71 -7.05
C TYR A 113 -1.29 8.88 -7.25
N ASN A 114 -0.88 10.04 -7.78
CA ASN A 114 0.52 10.41 -7.89
C ASN A 114 1.23 10.46 -6.54
N MET A 115 0.64 11.08 -5.52
CA MET A 115 1.22 11.13 -4.17
C MET A 115 1.53 9.73 -3.63
N LEU A 116 0.61 8.78 -3.81
CA LEU A 116 0.71 7.43 -3.26
C LEU A 116 1.65 6.51 -4.08
N HIS A 117 1.72 6.69 -5.41
CA HIS A 117 2.42 5.76 -6.31
C HIS A 117 3.77 6.30 -6.85
N LYS A 118 4.16 7.54 -6.51
CA LYS A 118 5.44 8.16 -6.95
C LYS A 118 6.71 7.58 -6.30
N SER A 119 6.63 6.56 -5.43
CA SER A 119 7.81 5.94 -4.83
C SER A 119 8.55 4.96 -5.75
N ASN A 120 8.00 4.55 -6.90
CA ASN A 120 8.58 3.46 -7.72
C ASN A 120 8.85 3.75 -9.21
N ASN A 121 8.68 4.99 -9.71
CA ASN A 121 8.96 5.28 -11.12
C ASN A 121 10.24 6.12 -11.33
N MET A 122 11.29 5.45 -11.80
CA MET A 122 12.64 5.98 -12.05
C MET A 122 12.70 7.12 -13.10
N TYR A 123 11.59 7.40 -13.80
CA TYR A 123 11.52 8.37 -14.91
C TYR A 123 10.71 9.64 -14.64
N ILE A 124 10.04 9.75 -13.49
CA ILE A 124 9.41 11.02 -13.09
C ILE A 124 10.37 11.69 -12.13
N ARG A 125 11.09 12.72 -12.61
CA ARG A 125 11.89 13.62 -11.76
C ARG A 125 11.07 13.96 -10.53
N ARG A 126 11.64 13.79 -9.32
CA ARG A 126 11.05 14.23 -8.04
C ARG A 126 10.53 15.64 -8.24
N ASP A 127 9.22 15.80 -8.44
CA ASP A 127 8.68 17.12 -8.64
C ASP A 127 8.58 17.79 -7.27
N ARG A 128 9.61 18.57 -6.96
CA ARG A 128 9.72 19.33 -5.70
C ARG A 128 8.78 20.55 -5.70
N THR A 129 7.95 20.74 -6.72
CA THR A 129 6.93 21.80 -6.77
C THR A 129 5.99 21.76 -5.57
N PHE A 130 5.59 20.59 -5.12
CA PHE A 130 4.70 20.44 -3.96
C PHE A 130 5.27 21.05 -2.67
N TYR A 131 6.59 21.03 -2.51
CA TYR A 131 7.30 21.61 -1.37
C TYR A 131 7.69 23.08 -1.58
N ARG A 132 7.08 23.77 -2.53
CA ARG A 132 7.35 25.18 -2.80
C ARG A 132 6.46 26.10 -1.96
N PRO A 133 6.98 27.24 -1.50
CA PRO A 133 6.22 28.26 -0.77
C PRO A 133 4.94 28.71 -1.48
N GLU A 134 4.96 28.71 -2.82
CA GLU A 134 3.84 29.09 -3.69
C GLU A 134 2.56 28.27 -3.46
N ASN A 135 2.67 27.04 -2.92
CA ASN A 135 1.54 26.12 -2.73
C ASN A 135 0.95 26.12 -1.31
N LEU A 136 1.50 26.93 -0.38
CA LEU A 136 1.07 26.96 1.03
C LEU A 136 -0.42 27.25 1.20
N ASP A 137 -0.97 28.20 0.47
CA ASP A 137 -2.37 28.61 0.59
C ASP A 137 -3.33 27.50 0.15
N GLN A 138 -2.97 26.75 -0.88
CA GLN A 138 -3.75 25.61 -1.34
C GLN A 138 -3.70 24.46 -0.32
N LEU A 139 -2.52 24.16 0.23
CA LEU A 139 -2.34 23.12 1.23
C LEU A 139 -3.12 23.43 2.51
N ARG A 140 -3.13 24.69 2.96
CA ARG A 140 -3.92 25.14 4.12
C ARG A 140 -5.41 24.95 3.90
N LYS A 141 -5.93 25.36 2.73
CA LYS A 141 -7.34 25.12 2.36
C LYS A 141 -7.70 23.64 2.37
N MET A 142 -6.80 22.77 1.87
CA MET A 142 -7.01 21.32 1.88
C MET A 142 -6.97 20.74 3.31
N ALA A 143 -6.09 21.23 4.17
CA ALA A 143 -6.01 20.78 5.57
C ALA A 143 -7.21 21.23 6.41
N GLU A 144 -7.74 22.42 6.16
CA GLU A 144 -8.95 22.96 6.81
C GLU A 144 -10.20 22.17 6.41
N ALA A 145 -10.30 21.78 5.14
CA ALA A 145 -11.41 20.96 4.63
C ALA A 145 -11.45 19.54 5.23
N ILE A 146 -10.36 19.08 5.86
CA ILE A 146 -10.27 17.74 6.44
C ILE A 146 -10.29 17.86 7.97
N PRO A 147 -11.36 17.40 8.65
CA PRO A 147 -11.54 17.64 10.08
C PRO A 147 -10.56 16.83 10.96
N LYS A 148 -10.24 15.58 10.60
CA LYS A 148 -9.33 14.68 11.34
C LYS A 148 -8.77 13.59 10.42
N GLY A 149 -7.71 12.91 10.86
CA GLY A 149 -7.12 11.74 10.17
C GLY A 149 -5.68 11.96 9.69
N ILE A 150 -5.07 10.90 9.18
CA ILE A 150 -3.66 10.86 8.74
C ILE A 150 -3.38 11.93 7.68
N LEU A 151 -4.29 12.13 6.73
CA LEU A 151 -4.13 13.13 5.67
C LEU A 151 -4.05 14.56 6.22
N LYS A 152 -4.83 14.90 7.27
CA LYS A 152 -4.72 16.19 7.95
C LYS A 152 -3.35 16.36 8.60
N TYR A 153 -2.86 15.30 9.24
CA TYR A 153 -1.54 15.30 9.88
C TYR A 153 -0.41 15.52 8.86
N VAL A 154 -0.43 14.78 7.74
CA VAL A 154 0.55 14.89 6.65
C VAL A 154 0.52 16.27 5.98
N LEU A 155 -0.68 16.82 5.74
CA LEU A 155 -0.81 18.16 5.15
C LEU A 155 -0.28 19.23 6.10
N ASN A 156 -0.58 19.14 7.40
CA ASN A 156 -0.04 20.07 8.40
C ASN A 156 1.49 19.96 8.51
N ASP A 157 2.04 18.75 8.55
CA ASP A 157 3.49 18.53 8.57
C ASP A 157 4.17 19.11 7.32
N THR A 158 3.54 18.95 6.15
CA THR A 158 4.00 19.55 4.89
C THR A 158 3.93 21.08 4.93
N ILE A 159 2.87 21.67 5.47
CA ILE A 159 2.73 23.12 5.66
C ILE A 159 3.82 23.64 6.60
N ASP A 160 4.10 22.93 7.68
CA ASP A 160 5.12 23.29 8.67
C ASP A 160 6.53 23.26 8.03
N VAL A 161 6.79 22.25 7.19
CA VAL A 161 8.05 22.12 6.44
C VAL A 161 8.22 23.26 5.43
N ILE A 162 7.19 23.57 4.64
CA ILE A 162 7.27 24.61 3.60
C ILE A 162 7.32 26.02 4.22
N SER A 163 6.62 26.24 5.35
CA SER A 163 6.62 27.52 6.07
C SER A 163 7.90 27.77 6.86
N GLY A 164 8.86 26.83 6.84
CA GLY A 164 10.13 26.93 7.55
C GLY A 164 9.99 26.80 9.07
N GLN A 165 8.84 26.32 9.56
CA GLN A 165 8.60 26.07 10.98
C GLN A 165 9.25 24.76 11.46
N THR A 166 9.58 23.85 10.53
CA THR A 166 10.37 22.64 10.82
C THR A 166 11.64 22.57 9.96
N PRO A 167 12.81 22.29 10.56
CA PRO A 167 14.06 22.16 9.82
C PRO A 167 14.10 20.80 9.11
N GLU A 168 13.84 20.82 7.79
CA GLU A 168 13.90 19.71 6.83
C GLU A 168 13.02 18.49 7.18
N ILE A 169 12.64 17.72 6.15
CA ILE A 169 11.90 16.46 6.28
C ILE A 169 12.65 15.59 7.30
N LYS A 170 12.12 15.48 8.52
CA LYS A 170 12.67 14.61 9.55
C LYS A 170 12.35 13.17 9.16
N PHE A 171 13.14 12.60 8.25
CA PHE A 171 13.39 11.17 8.31
C PHE A 171 13.67 10.82 9.77
N GLU A 172 13.05 9.75 10.28
CA GLU A 172 13.39 9.33 11.63
C GLU A 172 14.91 9.09 11.67
N GLU A 173 15.53 9.37 12.81
CA GLU A 173 16.98 9.25 12.96
C GLU A 173 17.52 7.86 12.56
N VAL A 174 16.66 6.83 12.61
CA VAL A 174 16.94 5.48 12.13
C VAL A 174 16.92 5.37 10.60
N ASP A 175 16.03 6.08 9.92
CA ASP A 175 15.90 6.07 8.46
C ASP A 175 17.09 6.73 7.79
N VAL A 176 17.61 7.82 8.38
CA VAL A 176 18.83 8.47 7.89
C VAL A 176 20.03 7.52 8.03
N LYS A 177 20.15 6.82 9.16
CA LYS A 177 21.19 5.79 9.35
C LYS A 177 21.08 4.65 8.35
N TRP A 178 19.86 4.20 8.05
CA TRP A 178 19.63 3.17 7.04
C TRP A 178 19.98 3.67 5.64
N GLY A 179 19.69 4.94 5.33
CA GLY A 179 20.10 5.60 4.10
C GLY A 179 21.61 5.61 3.93
N ASP A 180 22.34 6.08 4.95
CA ASP A 180 23.82 6.12 4.94
C ASP A 180 24.43 4.72 4.76
N PHE A 181 23.90 3.74 5.49
CA PHE A 181 24.36 2.35 5.37
C PHE A 181 24.11 1.77 3.98
N ARG A 182 22.91 1.94 3.42
CA ARG A 182 22.57 1.49 2.07
C ARG A 182 23.49 2.14 1.03
N ASP A 183 23.68 3.45 1.10
CA ASP A 183 24.46 4.19 0.12
C ASP A 183 25.95 3.81 0.19
N ALA A 184 26.48 3.54 1.39
CA ALA A 184 27.83 3.00 1.56
C ALA A 184 27.96 1.58 0.95
N CYS A 185 26.94 0.73 1.09
CA CYS A 185 26.92 -0.60 0.47
C CYS A 185 26.89 -0.52 -1.06
N LEU A 186 26.05 0.35 -1.62
CA LEU A 186 25.92 0.55 -3.08
C LEU A 186 27.19 1.13 -3.69
N ARG A 187 27.85 2.08 -2.99
CA ARG A 187 29.14 2.65 -3.39
C ARG A 187 30.33 1.74 -3.08
N GLN A 188 30.11 0.56 -2.51
CA GLN A 188 31.16 -0.36 -2.04
C GLN A 188 32.19 0.30 -1.10
N SER A 189 31.79 1.36 -0.41
CA SER A 189 32.63 2.15 0.49
C SER A 189 32.57 1.55 1.91
N TYR A 190 32.92 0.27 2.02
CA TYR A 190 32.69 -0.52 3.23
C TYR A 190 33.47 -0.04 4.46
N PHE A 191 34.53 0.74 4.26
CA PHE A 191 35.28 1.39 5.34
C PHE A 191 34.45 2.44 6.10
N GLU A 192 33.39 2.97 5.47
CA GLU A 192 32.44 3.91 6.10
C GLU A 192 31.43 3.17 7.01
N ILE A 193 31.33 1.85 6.89
CA ILE A 193 30.36 1.04 7.64
C ILE A 193 31.01 0.54 8.93
N ASN A 194 30.58 1.10 10.06
CA ASN A 194 30.95 0.61 11.38
C ASN A 194 29.73 0.00 12.09
N PRO A 195 29.57 -1.34 12.08
CA PRO A 195 28.42 -2.02 12.66
C PRO A 195 28.19 -1.71 14.14
N LYS A 196 29.27 -1.63 14.93
CA LYS A 196 29.18 -1.31 16.37
C LYS A 196 28.58 0.08 16.58
N THR A 197 28.98 1.04 15.77
CA THR A 197 28.46 2.41 15.87
C THR A 197 27.01 2.51 15.38
N LEU A 198 26.69 1.87 14.25
CA LEU A 198 25.33 1.87 13.68
C LEU A 198 24.30 1.21 14.59
N CYS A 199 24.70 0.13 15.27
CA CYS A 199 23.88 -0.60 16.24
C CYS A 199 23.87 0.04 17.63
N SER A 200 24.63 1.11 17.87
CA SER A 200 24.62 1.83 19.13
C SER A 200 23.75 3.09 19.07
N LYS A 201 23.17 3.46 20.22
CA LYS A 201 22.51 4.76 20.42
C LYS A 201 23.50 5.91 20.65
N ASN A 202 24.80 5.66 20.45
CA ASN A 202 25.89 6.62 20.61
C ASN A 202 26.50 6.92 19.23
N GLY A 203 26.26 8.11 18.71
CA GLY A 203 26.68 8.47 17.36
C GLY A 203 28.19 8.54 17.15
N PHE A 204 28.64 8.24 15.92
CA PHE A 204 29.88 8.79 15.36
C PHE A 204 29.58 10.20 14.81
N PHE A 205 30.54 11.11 14.95
CA PHE A 205 30.53 12.50 14.45
C PHE A 205 29.28 13.32 14.80
N SER A 206 29.36 14.08 15.90
CA SER A 206 28.52 15.25 16.29
C SER A 206 26.99 15.14 16.26
N LYS A 207 26.38 14.03 15.81
CA LYS A 207 24.95 13.78 15.86
C LYS A 207 24.69 12.61 16.82
N LYS A 208 24.15 12.91 18.00
CA LYS A 208 23.69 11.88 18.95
C LYS A 208 22.40 11.27 18.40
N TRP A 209 22.52 10.20 17.62
CA TRP A 209 21.37 9.46 17.11
C TRP A 209 20.71 8.64 18.23
N LYS A 210 19.46 8.94 18.57
CA LYS A 210 18.60 8.30 19.58
C LYS A 210 18.16 6.88 19.18
N SER A 211 18.16 6.56 17.89
CA SER A 211 17.72 5.27 17.35
C SER A 211 18.90 4.47 16.76
N ALA A 212 18.88 3.15 16.94
CA ALA A 212 19.92 2.23 16.49
C ALA A 212 19.39 1.31 15.39
N ILE A 213 20.26 0.91 14.45
CA ILE A 213 19.93 -0.16 13.50
C ILE A 213 19.90 -1.48 14.26
N ASP A 214 18.85 -2.27 14.06
CA ASP A 214 18.77 -3.63 14.60
C ASP A 214 19.92 -4.49 14.02
N PRO A 215 20.77 -5.10 14.86
CA PRO A 215 21.91 -5.89 14.41
C PRO A 215 21.57 -7.06 13.49
N TYR A 216 20.43 -7.72 13.73
CA TYR A 216 19.99 -8.86 12.93
C TYR A 216 19.58 -8.41 11.52
N GLN A 217 18.80 -7.34 11.43
CA GLN A 217 18.44 -6.71 10.15
C GLN A 217 19.68 -6.20 9.41
N GLY A 218 20.60 -5.51 10.12
CA GLY A 218 21.85 -5.02 9.54
C GLY A 218 22.69 -6.13 8.91
N ALA A 219 22.85 -7.27 9.60
CA ALA A 219 23.56 -8.44 9.08
C ALA A 219 22.90 -9.04 7.83
N ARG A 220 21.56 -9.17 7.81
CA ARG A 220 20.83 -9.68 6.63
C ARG A 220 20.97 -8.77 5.42
N MET A 221 20.88 -7.46 5.63
CA MET A 221 21.01 -6.50 4.54
C MET A 221 22.45 -6.44 4.02
N ALA A 222 23.46 -6.52 4.89
CA ALA A 222 24.86 -6.65 4.50
C ALA A 222 25.11 -7.90 3.63
N MET A 223 24.52 -9.06 3.97
CA MET A 223 24.58 -10.27 3.14
C MET A 223 23.90 -10.08 1.78
N HIS A 224 22.70 -9.49 1.78
CA HIS A 224 21.94 -9.25 0.54
C HIS A 224 22.73 -8.36 -0.44
N TRP A 225 23.37 -7.31 0.06
CA TRP A 225 24.23 -6.43 -0.73
C TRP A 225 25.66 -6.94 -0.92
N LYS A 226 25.94 -8.20 -0.56
CA LYS A 226 27.24 -8.87 -0.76
C LYS A 226 28.42 -8.09 -0.18
N CYS A 227 28.21 -7.48 0.99
CA CYS A 227 29.26 -6.79 1.72
C CYS A 227 30.39 -7.77 2.12
N PRO A 228 31.62 -7.27 2.39
CA PRO A 228 32.71 -8.11 2.85
C PRO A 228 32.35 -8.86 4.15
N PRO A 229 32.89 -10.09 4.35
CA PRO A 229 32.60 -10.89 5.54
C PRO A 229 32.85 -10.15 6.86
N GLN A 230 33.82 -9.24 6.91
CA GLN A 230 34.15 -8.45 8.08
C GLN A 230 33.00 -7.53 8.52
N VAL A 231 32.28 -6.94 7.55
CA VAL A 231 31.12 -6.07 7.83
C VAL A 231 29.96 -6.91 8.34
N ILE A 232 29.69 -8.04 7.68
CA ILE A 232 28.61 -8.97 8.05
C ILE A 232 28.85 -9.51 9.47
N GLN A 233 30.06 -10.02 9.75
CA GLN A 233 30.44 -10.52 11.08
C GLN A 233 30.43 -9.41 12.14
N GLY A 234 30.76 -8.18 11.74
CA GLY A 234 30.63 -7.01 12.59
C GLY A 234 29.19 -6.82 13.10
N PHE A 235 28.17 -6.93 12.23
CA PHE A 235 26.77 -6.88 12.67
C PHE A 235 26.35 -8.10 13.48
N ILE A 236 26.74 -9.32 13.06
CA ILE A 236 26.43 -10.57 13.77
C ILE A 236 26.94 -10.53 15.22
N SER A 237 28.13 -9.94 15.43
CA SER A 237 28.72 -9.79 16.76
C SER A 237 27.88 -8.94 17.72
N GLN A 238 27.05 -8.03 17.20
CA GLN A 238 26.18 -7.15 17.98
C GLN A 238 24.81 -7.75 18.28
N ILE A 239 24.44 -8.88 17.65
CA ILE A 239 23.19 -9.59 17.95
C ILE A 239 23.28 -10.17 19.37
N SER A 240 22.23 -10.04 20.18
CA SER A 240 22.17 -10.64 21.52
C SER A 240 21.49 -12.01 21.54
N ASP A 241 20.53 -12.25 20.64
CA ASP A 241 19.76 -13.49 20.56
C ASP A 241 20.54 -14.61 19.83
N ASN A 242 20.77 -15.73 20.53
CA ASN A 242 21.47 -16.90 20.00
C ASN A 242 20.72 -17.60 18.86
N LYS A 243 19.38 -17.56 18.83
CA LYS A 243 18.59 -18.14 17.72
C LYS A 243 18.80 -17.33 16.44
N GLN A 244 18.83 -16.01 16.58
CA GLN A 244 19.10 -15.10 15.47
C GLN A 244 20.54 -15.23 14.96
N LYS A 245 21.52 -15.42 15.85
CA LYS A 245 22.92 -15.73 15.44
C LYS A 245 23.03 -17.04 14.68
N ALA A 246 22.34 -18.08 15.13
CA ALA A 246 22.39 -19.40 14.50
C ALA A 246 21.92 -19.40 13.04
N PHE A 247 21.10 -18.43 12.63
CA PHE A 247 20.69 -18.25 11.23
C PHE A 247 21.89 -18.01 10.29
N PHE A 248 22.93 -17.32 10.75
CA PHE A 248 24.08 -16.93 9.93
C PHE A 248 25.26 -17.92 9.97
N ASN A 249 25.17 -18.94 10.81
CA ASN A 249 26.17 -20.01 10.92
C ASN A 249 25.79 -21.25 10.08
N LYS A 250 24.76 -21.13 9.25
CA LYS A 250 24.32 -22.14 8.28
C LYS A 250 24.83 -21.78 6.89
#